data_AF-A0A349LGK3-F1
#
_entry.id   AF-A0A349LGK3-F1
#
_cell.length_a   1.000
_cell.length_b   1.000
_cell.length_c   1.000
_cell.angle_alpha   90.00
_cell.angle_beta   90.00
_cell.angle_gamma   90.00
#
_symmetry.space_group_name_H-M   'P 1'
#
loop_
_entity.id
_entity.type
_entity.pdbx_description
1 polymer ?
#
loop_
_entity_poly.entity_id
_entity_poly.type
_entity_poly.pdbx_seq_one_letter_code
_entity_poly.pdbx_strand_id
1 'polypeptide(L)'
;DPGFSREGAYPAGPMMNGETIQRGSVLTLPWTGDPLTPFEPALPVTGERGHVTRLDPDDVAMPTIPVLPLGYLAAEEILSRMNGTPAPEGWAGGVDVDYRLTGGPELTVRVRVNQPRALTRAVNVVGTIVGTEFPNEWVILGAHYDPWGFGAIDPNGGTAMLVALAEALGQLADEGCSPRRSILIAHWDAEEAGIIGSTEWVEEFMDPLTVDAIAYINADAAVSGPNFGGSSSPSLKGTILDVLDDVMYPGLDMTVHEWWTTEVGDPELGNLGGGSDHVAFYTHAGVPSAGLSTGAPSGVYHSNYDNFAWFERFGDTEFVFGPMLAQVDGLIALRLANADVIPYDVKRYATDTRVHVQTLLDVAEARSVEVDLTRLVEATTELEDAADRFVIARDHSLEGDAGSLVIPVAQRTNRILRQLEKAWLDEEGLQDRPWSRNLYVSPDPFSGYASWMLPGVRYEIETDDPDEVPQWEERYLRAITRLTGYLDQATAELTR
;
A
#
# COMPACT_ATOMS: atom_id res chain seq x y z
N ASP A 1 -1.93 -11.58 -16.25
CA ASP A 1 -2.16 -13.00 -16.57
C ASP A 1 -0.84 -13.73 -16.40
N PRO A 2 -0.71 -14.73 -15.51
CA PRO A 2 0.54 -15.47 -15.28
C PRO A 2 1.00 -16.33 -16.47
N GLY A 3 0.61 -15.98 -17.70
CA GLY A 3 1.12 -16.53 -18.93
C GLY A 3 0.86 -18.02 -19.04
N PHE A 4 -0.24 -18.41 -19.69
CA PHE A 4 -0.37 -19.79 -20.13
C PHE A 4 0.69 -20.07 -21.20
N SER A 5 1.80 -20.68 -20.79
CA SER A 5 2.77 -21.24 -21.70
C SER A 5 3.49 -22.38 -21.02
N ARG A 6 3.44 -23.56 -21.64
CA ARG A 6 4.32 -24.67 -21.24
C ARG A 6 5.79 -24.29 -21.44
N GLU A 7 6.07 -23.36 -22.35
CA GLU A 7 7.39 -22.76 -22.56
C GLU A 7 7.62 -21.66 -21.50
N GLY A 8 8.68 -21.78 -20.70
CA GLY A 8 8.97 -20.82 -19.63
C GLY A 8 8.35 -21.15 -18.27
N ALA A 9 7.70 -22.32 -18.12
CA ALA A 9 7.22 -22.80 -16.83
C ALA A 9 8.36 -23.28 -15.91
N TYR A 10 8.20 -23.10 -14.60
CA TYR A 10 9.13 -23.61 -13.60
C TYR A 10 9.23 -25.14 -13.66
N PRO A 11 10.43 -25.75 -13.62
CA PRO A 11 11.72 -25.17 -13.23
C PRO A 11 12.58 -24.59 -14.37
N ALA A 12 12.10 -24.61 -15.61
CA ALA A 12 12.86 -24.15 -16.77
C ALA A 12 12.77 -22.63 -16.99
N GLY A 13 11.72 -21.99 -16.50
CA GLY A 13 11.54 -20.54 -16.54
C GLY A 13 10.79 -19.98 -15.33
N PRO A 14 10.46 -18.67 -15.34
CA PRO A 14 9.90 -17.96 -14.19
C PRO A 14 8.39 -18.21 -13.98
N MET A 15 7.68 -18.72 -14.99
CA MET A 15 6.22 -18.79 -14.98
C MET A 15 5.69 -20.02 -14.24
N MET A 16 4.41 -20.01 -13.89
CA MET A 16 3.76 -21.14 -13.23
C MET A 16 3.83 -22.42 -14.07
N ASN A 17 3.94 -23.57 -13.41
CA ASN A 17 3.72 -24.86 -14.04
C ASN A 17 2.32 -25.38 -13.73
N GLY A 18 1.99 -26.51 -14.34
CA GLY A 18 0.64 -27.09 -14.29
C GLY A 18 0.16 -27.53 -12.92
N GLU A 19 1.09 -27.71 -11.99
CA GLU A 19 0.84 -28.13 -10.62
C GLU A 19 0.91 -26.97 -9.63
N THR A 20 1.27 -25.76 -10.08
CA THR A 20 1.31 -24.56 -9.24
C THR A 20 -0.08 -24.26 -8.69
N ILE A 21 -0.17 -24.12 -7.37
CA ILE A 21 -1.37 -23.67 -6.67
C ILE A 21 -1.03 -22.33 -6.02
N GLN A 22 -1.81 -21.31 -6.32
CA GLN A 22 -1.78 -20.03 -5.64
C GLN A 22 -2.65 -20.10 -4.38
N ARG A 23 -2.07 -19.84 -3.21
CA ARG A 23 -2.81 -19.69 -1.95
C ARG A 23 -3.27 -18.24 -1.77
N GLY A 24 -4.05 -17.98 -0.74
CA GLY A 24 -4.52 -16.63 -0.43
C GLY A 24 -5.67 -16.67 0.56
N SER A 25 -5.77 -15.62 1.36
CA SER A 25 -6.96 -15.37 2.17
C SER A 25 -8.16 -15.08 1.28
N VAL A 26 -9.35 -15.42 1.76
CA VAL A 26 -10.64 -15.16 1.09
C VAL A 26 -11.58 -14.41 2.04
N LEU A 27 -11.02 -13.60 2.94
CA LEU A 27 -11.80 -12.73 3.80
C LEU A 27 -12.55 -11.71 2.94
N THR A 28 -13.81 -11.47 3.32
CA THR A 28 -14.74 -10.57 2.61
C THR A 28 -15.39 -9.59 3.57
N LEU A 29 -14.68 -9.24 4.64
CA LEU A 29 -15.20 -8.41 5.72
C LEU A 29 -15.10 -6.93 5.33
N PRO A 30 -16.00 -6.08 5.86
CA PRO A 30 -15.96 -4.64 5.61
C PRO A 30 -14.87 -3.90 6.42
N TRP A 31 -13.95 -4.64 7.03
CA TRP A 31 -12.78 -4.16 7.76
C TRP A 31 -11.57 -5.03 7.45
N THR A 32 -10.38 -4.48 7.69
CA THR A 32 -9.10 -5.21 7.62
C THR A 32 -8.67 -5.61 9.04
N GLY A 33 -7.80 -6.61 9.21
CA GLY A 33 -7.32 -7.04 10.53
C GLY A 33 -7.96 -8.34 11.04
N ASP A 34 -7.86 -8.59 12.35
CA ASP A 34 -8.49 -9.72 13.03
C ASP A 34 -10.01 -9.67 12.78
N PRO A 35 -10.59 -10.70 12.15
CA PRO A 35 -12.03 -10.79 11.96
C PRO A 35 -12.88 -10.66 13.22
N LEU A 36 -12.30 -10.88 14.40
CA LEU A 36 -13.03 -10.90 15.67
C LEU A 36 -12.89 -9.63 16.51
N THR A 37 -12.02 -8.68 16.15
CA THR A 37 -11.80 -7.45 16.91
C THR A 37 -11.82 -6.20 16.02
N PRO A 38 -12.87 -5.97 15.21
CA PRO A 38 -12.90 -4.79 14.37
C PRO A 38 -12.79 -3.51 15.21
N PHE A 39 -11.91 -2.58 14.80
CA PHE A 39 -11.66 -1.30 15.46
C PHE A 39 -10.97 -1.38 16.84
N GLU A 40 -10.52 -2.56 17.26
CA GLU A 40 -9.83 -2.74 18.54
C GLU A 40 -8.66 -3.72 18.39
N PRO A 41 -7.47 -3.40 18.95
CA PRO A 41 -6.32 -4.28 18.81
C PRO A 41 -6.58 -5.66 19.45
N ALA A 42 -6.24 -6.72 18.73
CA ALA A 42 -6.36 -8.11 19.13
C ALA A 42 -5.30 -8.50 20.18
N LEU A 43 -5.41 -7.92 21.38
CA LEU A 43 -4.45 -8.17 22.46
C LEU A 43 -4.43 -9.66 22.86
N PRO A 44 -3.27 -10.18 23.33
CA PRO A 44 -3.14 -11.57 23.71
C PRO A 44 -4.24 -12.05 24.67
N VAL A 45 -4.85 -13.20 24.36
CA VAL A 45 -5.94 -13.81 25.16
C VAL A 45 -5.53 -14.10 26.62
N THR A 46 -4.22 -14.20 26.86
CA THR A 46 -3.62 -14.40 28.19
C THR A 46 -2.58 -13.31 28.44
N GLY A 47 -2.64 -12.63 29.59
CA GLY A 47 -1.62 -11.67 29.99
C GLY A 47 -2.15 -10.56 30.89
N GLU A 48 -1.27 -9.63 31.25
CA GLU A 48 -1.59 -8.48 32.12
C GLU A 48 -2.10 -7.26 31.33
N ARG A 49 -2.04 -7.29 29.98
CA ARG A 49 -2.40 -6.17 29.09
C ARG A 49 -3.90 -5.93 28.90
N GLY A 50 -4.75 -6.63 29.66
CA GLY A 50 -6.20 -6.47 29.62
C GLY A 50 -6.92 -7.52 28.77
N HIS A 51 -8.26 -7.46 28.80
CA HIS A 51 -9.14 -8.34 28.04
C HIS A 51 -9.80 -7.53 26.92
N VAL A 52 -9.72 -8.04 25.69
CA VAL A 52 -10.37 -7.48 24.51
C VAL A 52 -11.60 -8.32 24.19
N THR A 53 -12.72 -7.66 23.94
CA THR A 53 -13.98 -8.33 23.58
C THR A 53 -13.87 -8.80 22.15
N ARG A 54 -13.99 -10.11 21.94
CA ARG A 54 -14.01 -10.71 20.60
C ARG A 54 -15.44 -11.01 20.20
N LEU A 55 -15.78 -10.74 18.94
CA LEU A 55 -17.01 -11.19 18.33
C LEU A 55 -17.10 -12.72 18.38
N ASP A 56 -18.33 -13.25 18.47
CA ASP A 56 -18.55 -14.67 18.26
C ASP A 56 -18.26 -15.00 16.78
N PRO A 57 -17.38 -15.97 16.47
CA PRO A 57 -17.10 -16.36 15.10
C PRO A 57 -18.34 -16.74 14.28
N ASP A 58 -19.43 -17.19 14.92
CA ASP A 58 -20.69 -17.52 14.25
C ASP A 58 -21.50 -16.27 13.84
N ASP A 59 -21.21 -15.10 14.45
CA ASP A 59 -21.84 -13.81 14.12
C ASP A 59 -21.05 -13.00 13.08
N VAL A 60 -19.82 -13.42 12.74
CA VAL A 60 -18.97 -12.77 11.74
C VAL A 60 -19.25 -13.35 10.35
N ALA A 61 -19.40 -12.47 9.35
CA ALA A 61 -19.74 -12.81 7.96
C ALA A 61 -18.59 -13.47 7.17
N MET A 62 -18.04 -14.55 7.72
CA MET A 62 -17.00 -15.37 7.10
C MET A 62 -17.54 -16.14 5.88
N PRO A 63 -16.68 -16.54 4.93
CA PRO A 63 -17.08 -17.40 3.82
C PRO A 63 -17.79 -18.67 4.28
N THR A 64 -18.98 -18.92 3.71
CA THR A 64 -19.89 -20.03 4.08
C THR A 64 -19.87 -21.19 3.09
N ILE A 65 -19.26 -21.01 1.91
CA ILE A 65 -19.07 -22.05 0.91
C ILE A 65 -17.61 -22.55 0.90
N PRO A 66 -17.36 -23.84 0.62
CA PRO A 66 -15.99 -24.34 0.49
C PRO A 66 -15.27 -23.71 -0.70
N VAL A 67 -14.06 -23.17 -0.46
CA VAL A 67 -13.17 -22.61 -1.49
C VAL A 67 -11.86 -23.40 -1.51
N LEU A 68 -11.36 -23.73 -2.71
CA LEU A 68 -10.13 -24.49 -2.89
C LEU A 68 -9.43 -24.03 -4.18
N PRO A 69 -8.18 -23.54 -4.12
CA PRO A 69 -7.40 -23.25 -5.31
C PRO A 69 -6.89 -24.54 -5.97
N LEU A 70 -6.75 -24.52 -7.29
CA LEU A 70 -6.30 -25.66 -8.11
C LEU A 70 -5.22 -25.21 -9.08
N GLY A 71 -4.27 -26.10 -9.36
CA GLY A 71 -3.34 -25.91 -10.49
C GLY A 71 -4.03 -26.14 -11.82
N TYR A 72 -3.49 -25.53 -12.88
CA TYR A 72 -4.18 -25.51 -14.16
C TYR A 72 -4.33 -26.88 -14.83
N LEU A 73 -3.50 -27.90 -14.50
CA LEU A 73 -3.71 -29.26 -15.01
C LEU A 73 -4.96 -29.93 -14.42
N ALA A 74 -5.27 -29.65 -13.16
CA ALA A 74 -6.51 -30.12 -12.54
C ALA A 74 -7.72 -29.37 -13.13
N ALA A 75 -7.55 -28.07 -13.43
CA ALA A 75 -8.58 -27.30 -14.12
C ALA A 75 -8.81 -27.82 -15.55
N GLU A 76 -7.75 -28.12 -16.32
CA GLU A 76 -7.81 -28.70 -17.67
C GLU A 76 -8.61 -30.02 -17.68
N GLU A 77 -8.40 -30.89 -16.70
CA GLU A 77 -9.15 -32.14 -16.57
C GLU A 77 -10.65 -31.92 -16.33
N ILE A 78 -11.03 -30.87 -15.58
CA ILE A 78 -12.43 -30.52 -15.35
C ILE A 78 -13.01 -29.90 -16.62
N LEU A 79 -12.35 -28.87 -17.17
CA LEU A 79 -12.81 -28.08 -18.32
C LEU A 79 -12.97 -28.95 -19.57
N SER A 80 -12.05 -29.88 -19.84
CA SER A 80 -12.11 -30.79 -21.00
C SER A 80 -13.31 -31.74 -20.98
N ARG A 81 -13.91 -31.98 -19.81
CA ARG A 81 -15.11 -32.80 -19.65
C ARG A 81 -16.40 -31.99 -19.66
N MET A 82 -16.32 -30.67 -19.62
CA MET A 82 -17.49 -29.81 -19.67
C MET A 82 -18.06 -29.81 -21.09
N ASN A 83 -19.34 -30.16 -21.24
CA ASN A 83 -20.01 -30.28 -22.54
C ASN A 83 -21.29 -29.44 -22.67
N GLY A 84 -21.47 -28.47 -21.77
CA GLY A 84 -22.63 -27.57 -21.75
C GLY A 84 -22.55 -26.43 -22.76
N THR A 85 -23.19 -25.31 -22.41
CA THR A 85 -23.26 -24.11 -23.25
C THR A 85 -21.84 -23.57 -23.52
N PRO A 86 -21.49 -23.23 -24.78
CA PRO A 86 -20.24 -22.54 -25.08
C PRO A 86 -20.05 -21.28 -24.23
N ALA A 87 -18.81 -21.02 -23.79
CA ALA A 87 -18.47 -19.76 -23.14
C ALA A 87 -18.62 -18.59 -24.14
N PRO A 88 -18.98 -17.38 -23.69
CA PRO A 88 -19.00 -16.19 -24.52
C PRO A 88 -17.62 -15.87 -25.12
N GLU A 89 -17.62 -15.07 -26.18
CA GLU A 89 -16.39 -14.54 -26.77
C GLU A 89 -15.60 -13.73 -25.72
N GLY A 90 -14.27 -13.91 -25.70
CA GLY A 90 -13.37 -13.25 -24.74
C GLY A 90 -13.27 -13.91 -23.36
N TRP A 91 -14.07 -14.94 -23.07
CA TRP A 91 -14.01 -15.66 -21.78
C TRP A 91 -13.02 -16.83 -21.76
N ALA A 92 -12.54 -17.25 -22.93
CA ALA A 92 -11.56 -18.32 -23.03
C ALA A 92 -10.22 -17.87 -22.41
N GLY A 93 -9.71 -18.67 -21.47
CA GLY A 93 -8.36 -18.53 -20.95
C GLY A 93 -7.32 -19.25 -21.81
N GLY A 94 -6.12 -19.44 -21.27
CA GLY A 94 -5.03 -20.04 -22.03
C GLY A 94 -5.08 -21.57 -22.20
N VAL A 95 -5.79 -22.31 -21.36
CA VAL A 95 -5.89 -23.79 -21.47
C VAL A 95 -6.52 -24.20 -22.80
N ASP A 96 -5.91 -25.17 -23.50
CA ASP A 96 -6.34 -25.66 -24.83
C ASP A 96 -7.54 -26.60 -24.75
N VAL A 97 -8.72 -26.02 -24.47
CA VAL A 97 -10.01 -26.72 -24.34
C VAL A 97 -11.14 -25.88 -24.94
N ASP A 98 -12.22 -26.54 -25.36
CA ASP A 98 -13.48 -25.87 -25.71
C ASP A 98 -14.15 -25.35 -24.43
N TYR A 99 -13.92 -24.09 -24.07
CA TYR A 99 -14.52 -23.49 -22.86
C TYR A 99 -16.05 -23.54 -22.89
N ARG A 100 -16.63 -24.13 -21.84
CA ARG A 100 -18.08 -24.21 -21.62
C ARG A 100 -18.45 -23.57 -20.29
N LEU A 101 -19.68 -23.05 -20.19
CA LEU A 101 -20.23 -22.47 -18.95
C LEU A 101 -20.67 -23.53 -17.94
N THR A 102 -21.04 -24.72 -18.41
CA THR A 102 -21.56 -25.79 -17.54
C THR A 102 -20.98 -27.15 -17.92
N GLY A 103 -20.85 -28.03 -16.92
CA GLY A 103 -20.30 -29.37 -17.08
C GLY A 103 -21.19 -30.37 -17.83
N GLY A 104 -22.47 -30.02 -18.03
CA GLY A 104 -23.51 -30.97 -18.46
C GLY A 104 -23.95 -31.91 -17.33
N PRO A 105 -24.93 -32.78 -17.59
CA PRO A 105 -25.57 -33.60 -16.55
C PRO A 105 -24.70 -34.76 -16.03
N GLU A 106 -23.62 -35.12 -16.73
CA GLU A 106 -22.78 -36.29 -16.40
C GLU A 106 -21.54 -35.93 -15.58
N LEU A 107 -21.13 -34.66 -15.56
CA LEU A 107 -19.95 -34.22 -14.82
C LEU A 107 -20.34 -33.81 -13.39
N THR A 108 -19.79 -34.53 -12.41
CA THR A 108 -19.88 -34.13 -10.99
C THR A 108 -18.48 -33.95 -10.42
N VAL A 109 -18.24 -32.78 -9.82
CA VAL A 109 -17.00 -32.49 -9.06
C VAL A 109 -17.34 -32.50 -7.58
N ARG A 110 -16.59 -33.28 -6.80
CA ARG A 110 -16.72 -33.30 -5.34
C ARG A 110 -15.63 -32.46 -4.71
N VAL A 111 -16.00 -31.31 -4.16
CA VAL A 111 -15.11 -30.47 -3.35
C VAL A 111 -15.19 -30.90 -1.89
N ARG A 112 -14.03 -31.16 -1.27
CA ARG A 112 -13.92 -31.45 0.16
C ARG A 112 -12.83 -30.58 0.76
N VAL A 113 -13.24 -29.60 1.56
CA VAL A 113 -12.34 -28.74 2.33
C VAL A 113 -12.40 -29.14 3.80
N ASN A 114 -11.25 -29.25 4.45
CA ASN A 114 -11.13 -29.50 5.88
C ASN A 114 -10.06 -28.55 6.45
N GLN A 115 -10.49 -27.35 6.82
CA GLN A 115 -9.64 -26.28 7.34
C GLN A 115 -10.21 -25.84 8.70
N PRO A 116 -9.72 -26.40 9.81
CA PRO A 116 -10.16 -25.96 11.14
C PRO A 116 -9.69 -24.53 11.39
N ARG A 117 -10.54 -23.73 12.03
CA ARG A 117 -10.22 -22.36 12.47
C ARG A 117 -9.76 -22.40 13.93
N ALA A 118 -8.75 -21.61 14.27
CA ALA A 118 -8.26 -21.50 15.64
C ALA A 118 -7.70 -20.11 15.89
N LEU A 119 -7.88 -19.61 17.12
CA LEU A 119 -7.14 -18.45 17.59
C LEU A 119 -5.65 -18.80 17.66
N THR A 120 -4.84 -18.04 16.94
CA THR A 120 -3.39 -18.24 16.83
C THR A 120 -2.69 -16.96 17.24
N ARG A 121 -1.58 -17.07 17.95
CA ARG A 121 -0.76 -15.90 18.30
C ARG A 121 0.08 -15.51 17.08
N ALA A 122 -0.12 -14.29 16.59
CA ALA A 122 0.81 -13.59 15.72
C ALA A 122 1.80 -12.75 16.54
N VAL A 123 3.00 -12.51 16.02
CA VAL A 123 4.07 -11.75 16.68
C VAL A 123 4.71 -10.77 15.71
N ASN A 124 4.38 -9.48 15.85
CA ASN A 124 5.12 -8.43 15.19
C ASN A 124 6.48 -8.19 15.87
N VAL A 125 7.50 -7.83 15.09
CA VAL A 125 8.82 -7.42 15.59
C VAL A 125 9.07 -5.99 15.15
N VAL A 126 9.27 -5.08 16.10
CA VAL A 126 9.55 -3.66 15.79
C VAL A 126 10.84 -3.25 16.47
N GLY A 127 11.85 -2.91 15.66
CA GLY A 127 13.10 -2.29 16.09
C GLY A 127 13.02 -0.77 15.95
N THR A 128 13.71 -0.03 16.82
CA THR A 128 13.71 1.44 16.78
C THR A 128 15.12 1.99 16.95
N ILE A 129 15.51 2.85 16.03
CA ILE A 129 16.64 3.77 16.21
C ILE A 129 16.04 5.06 16.74
N VAL A 130 16.30 5.35 18.01
CA VAL A 130 15.70 6.49 18.71
C VAL A 130 16.33 7.79 18.21
N GLY A 131 15.48 8.71 17.76
CA GLY A 131 15.90 10.03 17.28
C GLY A 131 16.56 10.88 18.38
N THR A 132 17.56 11.67 17.99
CA THR A 132 18.34 12.51 18.91
C THR A 132 17.65 13.80 19.34
N GLU A 133 16.76 14.35 18.51
CA GLU A 133 16.08 15.63 18.76
C GLU A 133 14.56 15.46 18.92
N PHE A 134 13.95 14.58 18.12
CA PHE A 134 12.50 14.35 18.06
C PHE A 134 12.20 12.85 18.20
N PRO A 135 12.50 12.23 19.35
CA PRO A 135 12.40 10.76 19.52
C PRO A 135 10.98 10.21 19.37
N ASN A 136 9.95 11.06 19.50
CA ASN A 136 8.57 10.64 19.35
C ASN A 136 8.10 10.72 17.90
N GLU A 137 8.78 11.45 17.00
CA GLU A 137 8.39 11.54 15.59
C GLU A 137 8.92 10.32 14.83
N TRP A 138 8.04 9.60 14.12
CA TRP A 138 8.33 8.27 13.59
C TRP A 138 8.32 8.22 12.07
N VAL A 139 9.43 7.77 11.48
CA VAL A 139 9.47 7.24 10.11
C VAL A 139 9.49 5.73 10.21
N ILE A 140 8.49 5.07 9.64
CA ILE A 140 8.28 3.62 9.81
C ILE A 140 8.55 2.96 8.46
N LEU A 141 9.35 1.90 8.45
CA LEU A 141 9.51 1.00 7.32
C LEU A 141 9.04 -0.39 7.74
N GLY A 142 8.19 -1.02 6.95
CA GLY A 142 7.54 -2.28 7.31
C GLY A 142 7.51 -3.29 6.17
N ALA A 143 7.70 -4.55 6.51
CA ALA A 143 7.47 -5.69 5.61
C ALA A 143 6.94 -6.85 6.42
N HIS A 144 5.89 -7.55 5.97
CA HIS A 144 5.53 -8.80 6.64
C HIS A 144 6.63 -9.86 6.49
N TYR A 145 6.59 -10.88 7.34
CA TYR A 145 7.57 -11.98 7.31
C TYR A 145 6.92 -13.36 7.32
N ASP A 146 5.59 -13.44 7.36
CA ASP A 146 4.83 -14.68 7.23
C ASP A 146 4.51 -14.96 5.75
N PRO A 147 5.11 -15.98 5.11
CA PRO A 147 4.72 -16.40 3.77
C PRO A 147 3.70 -17.56 3.81
N TRP A 148 2.92 -17.73 2.74
CA TRP A 148 2.17 -18.98 2.51
C TRP A 148 3.04 -20.24 2.36
N GLY A 149 4.25 -20.07 1.84
CA GLY A 149 5.16 -21.14 1.40
C GLY A 149 6.58 -20.94 1.91
N PHE A 150 7.55 -20.87 1.00
CA PHE A 150 8.92 -20.43 1.35
C PHE A 150 9.05 -18.91 1.24
N GLY A 151 8.40 -18.30 0.24
CA GLY A 151 8.22 -16.86 0.14
C GLY A 151 9.50 -16.10 -0.12
N ALA A 152 10.29 -16.51 -1.12
CA ALA A 152 11.57 -15.87 -1.40
C ALA A 152 11.40 -14.47 -1.99
N ILE A 153 10.34 -14.24 -2.77
CA ILE A 153 9.88 -12.91 -3.16
C ILE A 153 8.97 -12.37 -2.05
N ASP A 154 7.86 -13.07 -1.83
CA ASP A 154 6.77 -12.64 -0.97
C ASP A 154 6.83 -13.42 0.37
N PRO A 155 7.28 -12.79 1.46
CA PRO A 155 7.74 -11.39 1.58
C PRO A 155 9.25 -11.24 1.70
N ASN A 156 10.03 -12.33 1.67
CA ASN A 156 11.42 -12.28 2.11
C ASN A 156 12.32 -11.42 1.22
N GLY A 157 11.90 -11.08 0.00
CA GLY A 157 12.59 -10.12 -0.86
C GLY A 157 12.70 -8.75 -0.19
N GLY A 158 11.66 -8.30 0.50
CA GLY A 158 11.69 -7.04 1.25
C GLY A 158 12.09 -7.20 2.72
N THR A 159 11.66 -8.27 3.40
CA THR A 159 12.09 -8.54 4.78
C THR A 159 13.61 -8.64 4.89
N ALA A 160 14.29 -9.29 3.95
CA ALA A 160 15.76 -9.32 3.95
C ALA A 160 16.39 -7.93 3.77
N MET A 161 15.79 -7.06 2.95
CA MET A 161 16.30 -5.72 2.71
C MET A 161 16.12 -4.80 3.92
N LEU A 162 14.99 -4.90 4.64
CA LEU A 162 14.81 -4.14 5.87
C LEU A 162 15.74 -4.60 6.99
N VAL A 163 16.07 -5.90 7.08
CA VAL A 163 17.09 -6.40 8.02
C VAL A 163 18.48 -5.83 7.68
N ALA A 164 18.86 -5.83 6.40
CA ALA A 164 20.14 -5.25 5.95
C ALA A 164 20.19 -3.73 6.20
N LEU A 165 19.08 -3.02 5.95
CA LEU A 165 18.95 -1.60 6.24
C LEU A 165 19.06 -1.32 7.75
N ALA A 166 18.46 -2.15 8.61
CA ALA A 166 18.58 -2.02 10.06
C ALA A 166 20.04 -2.15 10.53
N GLU A 167 20.81 -3.09 9.96
CA GLU A 167 22.24 -3.22 10.24
C GLU A 167 23.02 -1.96 9.81
N ALA A 168 22.76 -1.46 8.60
CA ALA A 168 23.42 -0.25 8.08
C ALA A 168 23.10 1.01 8.91
N LEU A 169 21.83 1.21 9.27
CA LEU A 169 21.43 2.33 10.13
C LEU A 169 21.99 2.20 11.55
N GLY A 170 22.08 0.98 12.08
CA GLY A 170 22.73 0.70 13.36
C GLY A 170 24.22 1.09 13.35
N GLN A 171 24.95 0.70 12.30
CA GLN A 171 26.34 1.10 12.13
C GLN A 171 26.48 2.63 12.01
N LEU A 172 25.60 3.28 11.24
CA LEU A 172 25.58 4.73 11.11
C LEU A 172 25.39 5.41 12.48
N ALA A 173 24.50 4.87 13.32
CA ALA A 173 24.27 5.37 14.67
C ALA A 173 25.51 5.18 15.58
N ASP A 174 26.18 4.02 15.53
CA ASP A 174 27.41 3.73 16.27
C ASP A 174 28.58 4.66 15.86
N GLU A 175 28.60 5.11 14.61
CA GLU A 175 29.55 6.10 14.09
C GLU A 175 29.22 7.55 14.50
N GLY A 176 28.13 7.76 15.24
CA GLY A 176 27.70 9.06 15.76
C GLY A 176 26.73 9.82 14.83
N CYS A 177 26.22 9.17 13.79
CA CYS A 177 25.31 9.73 12.79
C CYS A 177 23.85 9.28 13.02
N SER A 178 23.40 9.31 14.28
CA SER A 178 22.01 8.97 14.62
C SER A 178 21.02 10.00 14.05
N PRO A 179 19.84 9.57 13.56
CA PRO A 179 18.85 10.47 12.97
C PRO A 179 18.24 11.42 14.01
N ARG A 180 17.66 12.54 13.56
CA ARG A 180 16.97 13.50 14.44
C ARG A 180 15.61 12.98 14.91
N ARG A 181 14.83 12.37 14.01
CA ARG A 181 13.60 11.64 14.30
C ARG A 181 13.87 10.14 14.45
N SER A 182 12.96 9.42 15.09
CA SER A 182 13.11 7.97 15.22
C SER A 182 12.78 7.27 13.90
N ILE A 183 13.57 6.24 13.59
CA ILE A 183 13.30 5.32 12.48
C ILE A 183 12.91 3.98 13.08
N LEU A 184 11.74 3.46 12.68
CA LEU A 184 11.23 2.16 13.10
C LEU A 184 11.33 1.19 11.92
N ILE A 185 11.87 0.00 12.17
CA ILE A 185 11.85 -1.13 11.24
C ILE A 185 10.91 -2.17 11.82
N ALA A 186 9.83 -2.46 11.11
CA ALA A 186 8.77 -3.36 11.54
C ALA A 186 8.69 -4.59 10.64
N HIS A 187 8.56 -5.76 11.26
CA HIS A 187 8.23 -7.00 10.60
C HIS A 187 6.88 -7.48 11.09
N TRP A 188 5.91 -7.52 10.19
CA TRP A 188 4.52 -7.85 10.48
C TRP A 188 4.26 -9.36 10.32
N ASP A 189 3.43 -9.91 11.18
CA ASP A 189 3.01 -11.32 11.12
C ASP A 189 1.52 -11.41 10.76
N ALA A 190 1.09 -12.54 10.24
CA ALA A 190 -0.28 -12.78 9.78
C ALA A 190 -0.79 -11.75 8.73
N GLU A 191 0.08 -11.24 7.86
CA GLU A 191 -0.34 -10.43 6.70
C GLU A 191 -1.14 -11.30 5.74
N GLU A 192 -0.63 -12.49 5.43
CA GLU A 192 -1.21 -13.39 4.43
C GLU A 192 -2.60 -13.91 4.82
N ALA A 193 -2.90 -13.84 6.11
CA ALA A 193 -4.19 -14.21 6.67
C ALA A 193 -5.25 -13.09 6.53
N GLY A 194 -4.85 -11.83 6.30
CA GLY A 194 -5.76 -10.69 6.22
C GLY A 194 -5.20 -9.36 6.74
N ILE A 195 -3.91 -9.10 6.54
CA ILE A 195 -3.19 -7.90 7.00
C ILE A 195 -3.33 -7.73 8.52
N ILE A 196 -3.29 -8.85 9.27
CA ILE A 196 -3.67 -8.86 10.68
C ILE A 196 -2.62 -8.11 11.50
N GLY A 197 -1.35 -8.52 11.46
CA GLY A 197 -0.32 -7.97 12.34
C GLY A 197 -0.17 -6.46 12.28
N SER A 198 -0.03 -5.89 11.08
CA SER A 198 0.09 -4.44 10.91
C SER A 198 -1.18 -3.70 11.29
N THR A 199 -2.36 -4.25 10.99
CA THR A 199 -3.64 -3.64 11.38
C THR A 199 -3.79 -3.57 12.88
N GLU A 200 -3.60 -4.68 13.59
CA GLU A 200 -3.72 -4.70 15.05
C GLU A 200 -2.69 -3.78 15.72
N TRP A 201 -1.50 -3.66 15.12
CA TRP A 201 -0.49 -2.72 15.60
C TRP A 201 -0.92 -1.27 15.38
N VAL A 202 -1.47 -0.94 14.21
CA VAL A 202 -2.03 0.40 13.97
C VAL A 202 -3.13 0.71 14.97
N GLU A 203 -4.06 -0.21 15.20
CA GLU A 203 -5.15 -0.06 16.17
C GLU A 203 -4.63 0.12 17.61
N GLU A 204 -3.58 -0.61 18.03
CA GLU A 204 -2.95 -0.44 19.36
C GLU A 204 -2.26 0.92 19.49
N PHE A 205 -1.68 1.44 18.41
CA PHE A 205 -0.87 2.66 18.40
C PHE A 205 -1.56 3.85 17.70
N MET A 206 -2.90 3.85 17.62
CA MET A 206 -3.66 4.92 16.94
C MET A 206 -3.34 6.33 17.47
N ASP A 207 -3.28 6.49 18.80
CA ASP A 207 -3.01 7.78 19.43
C ASP A 207 -1.64 8.36 19.02
N PRO A 208 -0.50 7.65 19.22
CA PRO A 208 0.80 8.17 18.79
C PRO A 208 0.93 8.28 17.27
N LEU A 209 0.36 7.36 16.48
CA LEU A 209 0.38 7.48 15.01
C LEU A 209 -0.34 8.75 14.53
N THR A 210 -1.45 9.10 15.17
CA THR A 210 -2.23 10.30 14.85
C THR A 210 -1.44 11.59 15.13
N VAL A 211 -0.53 11.59 16.09
CA VAL A 211 0.22 12.79 16.50
C VAL A 211 1.60 12.88 15.86
N ASP A 212 2.32 11.76 15.80
CA ASP A 212 3.77 11.77 15.62
C ASP A 212 4.29 11.01 14.39
N ALA A 213 3.46 10.20 13.72
CA ALA A 213 3.90 9.52 12.49
C ALA A 213 4.16 10.50 11.35
N ILE A 214 5.29 10.30 10.67
CA ILE A 214 5.76 11.09 9.51
C ILE A 214 5.41 10.36 8.21
N ALA A 215 5.74 9.07 8.13
CA ALA A 215 5.45 8.25 6.97
C ALA A 215 5.54 6.76 7.32
N TYR A 216 4.88 5.93 6.51
CA TYR A 216 5.05 4.48 6.46
C TYR A 216 5.54 4.06 5.08
N ILE A 217 6.66 3.34 4.99
CA ILE A 217 7.22 2.80 3.75
C ILE A 217 7.08 1.28 3.79
N ASN A 218 6.28 0.75 2.88
CA ASN A 218 5.98 -0.67 2.75
C ASN A 218 6.98 -1.36 1.83
N ALA A 219 7.55 -2.46 2.29
CA ALA A 219 8.50 -3.29 1.56
C ALA A 219 8.02 -4.76 1.47
N ASP A 220 6.74 -4.97 1.12
CA ASP A 220 6.25 -6.27 0.69
C ASP A 220 6.70 -6.60 -0.74
N ALA A 221 7.08 -7.86 -0.98
CA ALA A 221 7.50 -8.42 -2.27
C ALA A 221 8.47 -7.51 -3.04
N ALA A 222 9.28 -6.76 -2.27
CA ALA A 222 9.94 -5.55 -2.75
C ALA A 222 11.01 -5.84 -3.81
N VAL A 223 11.51 -7.07 -3.86
CA VAL A 223 12.57 -7.49 -4.77
C VAL A 223 12.17 -8.76 -5.49
N SER A 224 12.05 -8.67 -6.81
CA SER A 224 11.76 -9.80 -7.70
C SER A 224 12.31 -9.62 -9.12
N GLY A 225 13.08 -8.56 -9.40
CA GLY A 225 13.68 -8.34 -10.71
C GLY A 225 14.19 -6.91 -10.92
N PRO A 226 14.53 -6.53 -12.17
CA PRO A 226 15.17 -5.25 -12.46
C PRO A 226 14.23 -4.04 -12.49
N ASN A 227 12.94 -4.24 -12.74
CA ASN A 227 12.07 -3.14 -13.10
C ASN A 227 11.60 -2.38 -11.86
N PHE A 228 12.08 -1.14 -11.69
CA PHE A 228 11.64 -0.29 -10.59
C PHE A 228 10.21 0.23 -10.82
N GLY A 229 9.44 0.30 -9.74
CA GLY A 229 8.14 0.96 -9.73
C GLY A 229 7.62 1.14 -8.30
N GLY A 230 6.53 1.87 -8.16
CA GLY A 230 5.94 2.08 -6.85
C GLY A 230 4.65 2.89 -6.87
N SER A 231 4.04 2.99 -5.70
CA SER A 231 2.85 3.79 -5.45
C SER A 231 2.98 4.51 -4.12
N SER A 232 2.37 5.69 -3.99
CA SER A 232 2.46 6.46 -2.74
C SER A 232 1.29 7.42 -2.56
N SER A 233 1.13 7.94 -1.34
CA SER A 233 0.31 9.11 -1.08
C SER A 233 0.86 10.33 -1.84
N PRO A 234 0.01 11.30 -2.22
CA PRO A 234 0.44 12.48 -2.98
C PRO A 234 1.63 13.21 -2.34
N SER A 235 1.61 13.30 -1.01
CA SER A 235 2.62 13.95 -0.19
C SER A 235 4.03 13.35 -0.28
N LEU A 236 4.19 12.08 -0.65
CA LEU A 236 5.50 11.42 -0.72
C LEU A 236 6.08 11.35 -2.13
N LYS A 237 5.28 11.61 -3.18
CA LYS A 237 5.70 11.45 -4.58
C LYS A 237 6.98 12.22 -4.92
N GLY A 238 7.02 13.52 -4.61
CA GLY A 238 8.20 14.36 -4.87
C GLY A 238 9.44 13.90 -4.11
N THR A 239 9.32 13.61 -2.81
CA THR A 239 10.46 13.11 -1.99
C THR A 239 11.04 11.83 -2.56
N ILE A 240 10.19 10.89 -3.01
CA ILE A 240 10.63 9.63 -3.58
C ILE A 240 11.38 9.88 -4.89
N LEU A 241 10.79 10.64 -5.82
CA LEU A 241 11.44 10.98 -7.10
C LEU A 241 12.81 11.66 -6.88
N ASP A 242 12.90 12.62 -5.95
CA ASP A 242 14.16 13.27 -5.59
C ASP A 242 15.21 12.28 -5.04
N VAL A 243 14.80 11.18 -4.39
CA VAL A 243 15.72 10.14 -3.91
C VAL A 243 16.24 9.29 -5.05
N LEU A 244 15.40 9.02 -6.06
CA LEU A 244 15.78 8.20 -7.21
C LEU A 244 16.89 8.84 -8.05
N ASP A 245 17.06 10.17 -7.97
CA ASP A 245 18.17 10.90 -8.58
C ASP A 245 19.52 10.70 -7.87
N ASP A 246 19.53 10.14 -6.66
CA ASP A 246 20.75 9.95 -5.85
C ASP A 246 21.17 8.49 -5.71
N VAL A 247 20.43 7.56 -6.33
CA VAL A 247 20.74 6.13 -6.33
C VAL A 247 21.10 5.70 -7.74
N MET A 248 22.26 5.05 -7.91
CA MET A 248 22.70 4.51 -9.19
C MET A 248 21.96 3.23 -9.52
N TYR A 249 21.54 3.09 -10.78
CA TYR A 249 20.97 1.84 -11.27
C TYR A 249 22.08 0.79 -11.49
N PRO A 250 21.97 -0.43 -10.93
CA PRO A 250 23.00 -1.45 -11.03
C PRO A 250 23.45 -1.76 -12.46
N GLY A 251 24.77 -1.72 -12.67
CA GLY A 251 25.38 -2.05 -13.95
C GLY A 251 25.33 -0.96 -15.01
N LEU A 252 24.72 0.20 -14.72
CA LEU A 252 24.62 1.35 -15.63
C LEU A 252 25.26 2.60 -15.03
N ASP A 253 25.67 3.54 -15.88
CA ASP A 253 26.17 4.87 -15.50
C ASP A 253 25.01 5.89 -15.54
N MET A 254 23.93 5.60 -14.82
CA MET A 254 22.74 6.44 -14.69
C MET A 254 22.03 6.17 -13.36
N THR A 255 21.23 7.13 -12.91
CA THR A 255 20.42 7.01 -11.69
C THR A 255 19.21 6.10 -11.91
N VAL A 256 18.53 5.69 -10.84
CA VAL A 256 17.26 4.94 -10.93
C VAL A 256 16.21 5.79 -11.66
N HIS A 257 16.17 7.10 -11.39
CA HIS A 257 15.25 8.02 -12.05
C HIS A 257 15.53 8.15 -13.55
N GLU A 258 16.80 8.30 -13.95
CA GLU A 258 17.21 8.34 -15.35
C GLU A 258 16.87 7.03 -16.07
N TRP A 259 17.16 5.88 -15.44
CA TRP A 259 16.79 4.58 -15.98
C TRP A 259 15.28 4.47 -16.18
N TRP A 260 14.47 4.82 -15.16
CA TRP A 260 13.02 4.71 -15.24
C TRP A 260 12.46 5.63 -16.34
N THR A 261 13.01 6.84 -16.46
CA THR A 261 12.73 7.77 -17.56
C THR A 261 13.00 7.15 -18.93
N THR A 262 14.09 6.38 -19.09
CA THR A 262 14.36 5.71 -20.38
C THR A 262 13.36 4.60 -20.72
N GLU A 263 12.80 3.93 -19.70
CA GLU A 263 11.84 2.83 -19.89
C GLU A 263 10.41 3.33 -20.17
N VAL A 264 9.96 4.39 -19.48
CA VAL A 264 8.55 4.84 -19.55
C VAL A 264 8.35 6.28 -20.03
N GLY A 265 9.41 7.05 -20.23
CA GLY A 265 9.38 8.44 -20.71
C GLY A 265 9.15 9.47 -19.61
N ASP A 266 8.04 9.39 -18.87
CA ASP A 266 7.74 10.27 -17.74
C ASP A 266 7.41 9.40 -16.51
N PRO A 267 8.37 9.19 -15.59
CA PRO A 267 8.19 8.29 -14.47
C PRO A 267 7.24 8.88 -13.43
N GLU A 268 6.11 8.20 -13.20
CA GLU A 268 5.14 8.57 -12.19
C GLU A 268 4.88 7.42 -11.21
N LEU A 269 4.76 7.76 -9.93
CA LEU A 269 4.30 6.83 -8.90
C LEU A 269 2.78 6.69 -8.98
N GLY A 270 2.31 5.44 -8.89
CA GLY A 270 0.90 5.11 -8.82
C GLY A 270 0.24 5.51 -7.50
N ASN A 271 -1.03 5.12 -7.35
CA ASN A 271 -1.80 5.31 -6.12
C ASN A 271 -1.86 3.99 -5.34
N LEU A 272 -1.78 4.09 -4.01
CA LEU A 272 -1.81 2.92 -3.14
C LEU A 272 -3.21 2.29 -3.11
N GLY A 273 -3.29 1.04 -3.56
CA GLY A 273 -4.47 0.20 -3.40
C GLY A 273 -4.48 -0.55 -2.06
N GLY A 274 -5.04 -1.74 -2.08
CA GLY A 274 -4.95 -2.68 -0.95
C GLY A 274 -3.87 -3.73 -1.13
N GLY A 275 -3.97 -4.80 -0.36
CA GLY A 275 -3.16 -6.01 -0.52
C GLY A 275 -1.79 -5.99 0.15
N SER A 276 -1.52 -5.08 1.08
CA SER A 276 -0.33 -5.14 1.95
C SER A 276 -0.51 -4.27 3.20
N ASP A 277 0.44 -4.36 4.13
CA ASP A 277 0.46 -3.70 5.44
C ASP A 277 0.24 -2.17 5.46
N HIS A 278 0.44 -1.43 4.36
CA HIS A 278 0.17 0.02 4.33
C HIS A 278 -1.31 0.38 4.50
N VAL A 279 -2.22 -0.58 4.32
CA VAL A 279 -3.67 -0.35 4.34
C VAL A 279 -4.11 0.34 5.64
N ALA A 280 -3.81 -0.22 6.80
CA ALA A 280 -4.24 0.37 8.08
C ALA A 280 -3.55 1.73 8.34
N PHE A 281 -2.27 1.85 8.00
CA PHE A 281 -1.55 3.13 8.12
C PHE A 281 -2.23 4.22 7.31
N TYR A 282 -2.57 3.94 6.06
CA TYR A 282 -3.03 4.98 5.14
C TYR A 282 -4.54 5.23 5.24
N THR A 283 -5.35 4.18 5.22
CA THR A 283 -6.81 4.28 5.10
C THR A 283 -7.51 4.44 6.44
N HIS A 284 -6.90 3.94 7.52
CA HIS A 284 -7.48 4.00 8.87
C HIS A 284 -6.83 5.09 9.73
N ALA A 285 -5.50 5.17 9.77
CA ALA A 285 -4.76 6.12 10.60
C ALA A 285 -4.39 7.45 9.91
N GLY A 286 -4.50 7.54 8.58
CA GLY A 286 -4.16 8.74 7.82
C GLY A 286 -2.66 9.09 7.89
N VAL A 287 -1.80 8.07 7.88
CA VAL A 287 -0.34 8.22 7.80
C VAL A 287 0.06 8.19 6.32
N PRO A 288 0.80 9.21 5.81
CA PRO A 288 1.38 9.18 4.47
C PRO A 288 2.13 7.88 4.23
N SER A 289 1.83 7.19 3.14
CA SER A 289 2.37 5.85 2.91
C SER A 289 2.93 5.70 1.50
N ALA A 290 3.88 4.79 1.34
CA ALA A 290 4.42 4.41 0.03
C ALA A 290 4.74 2.92 -0.01
N GLY A 291 4.77 2.33 -1.20
CA GLY A 291 5.27 0.99 -1.47
C GLY A 291 6.11 1.01 -2.73
N LEU A 292 7.36 0.56 -2.62
CA LEU A 292 8.35 0.58 -3.70
C LEU A 292 8.83 -0.84 -3.97
N SER A 293 9.08 -1.16 -5.23
CA SER A 293 9.54 -2.49 -5.61
C SER A 293 10.42 -2.48 -6.84
N THR A 294 11.15 -3.57 -6.99
CA THR A 294 11.92 -3.92 -8.18
C THR A 294 11.43 -5.30 -8.64
N GLY A 295 11.02 -5.43 -9.90
CA GLY A 295 10.25 -6.59 -10.32
C GLY A 295 10.59 -7.16 -11.70
N ALA A 296 10.20 -8.41 -11.90
CA ALA A 296 10.17 -9.08 -13.19
C ALA A 296 8.88 -9.90 -13.31
N PRO A 297 8.47 -10.28 -14.54
CA PRO A 297 7.40 -11.25 -14.71
C PRO A 297 7.65 -12.54 -13.91
N SER A 298 6.72 -12.87 -13.02
CA SER A 298 6.75 -14.04 -12.16
C SER A 298 5.42 -14.78 -12.21
N GLY A 299 5.47 -16.12 -12.17
CA GLY A 299 4.29 -16.96 -12.05
C GLY A 299 4.27 -17.81 -10.78
N VAL A 300 5.05 -17.47 -9.76
CA VAL A 300 5.18 -18.32 -8.56
C VAL A 300 4.52 -17.77 -7.31
N TYR A 301 3.80 -16.65 -7.41
CA TYR A 301 3.08 -15.98 -6.32
C TYR A 301 2.25 -16.95 -5.46
N HIS A 302 2.38 -16.83 -4.14
CA HIS A 302 1.73 -17.67 -3.11
C HIS A 302 1.82 -19.19 -3.34
N SER A 303 2.86 -19.64 -4.05
CA SER A 303 3.06 -21.05 -4.39
C SER A 303 4.29 -21.64 -3.70
N ASN A 304 4.41 -22.96 -3.72
CA ASN A 304 5.61 -23.64 -3.21
C ASN A 304 6.86 -23.40 -4.11
N TYR A 305 6.67 -22.78 -5.28
CA TYR A 305 7.73 -22.43 -6.20
C TYR A 305 8.28 -21.02 -5.99
N ASP A 306 7.61 -20.20 -5.17
CA ASP A 306 8.26 -19.02 -4.62
C ASP A 306 9.24 -19.48 -3.55
N ASN A 307 10.47 -19.74 -4.01
CA ASN A 307 11.56 -20.25 -3.21
C ASN A 307 12.89 -19.70 -3.71
N PHE A 308 13.94 -19.85 -2.90
CA PHE A 308 15.24 -19.27 -3.19
C PHE A 308 15.85 -19.75 -4.52
N ALA A 309 15.59 -21.01 -4.90
CA ALA A 309 16.06 -21.54 -6.18
C ALA A 309 15.33 -20.91 -7.39
N TRP A 310 14.11 -20.38 -7.23
CA TRP A 310 13.49 -19.53 -8.25
C TRP A 310 14.16 -18.16 -8.27
N PHE A 311 14.31 -17.56 -7.09
CA PHE A 311 14.86 -16.21 -6.91
C PHE A 311 16.25 -16.06 -7.55
N GLU A 312 17.18 -16.98 -7.24
CA GLU A 312 18.55 -16.98 -7.78
C GLU A 312 18.63 -17.15 -9.30
N ARG A 313 17.60 -17.74 -9.93
CA ARG A 313 17.63 -18.06 -11.37
C ARG A 313 16.87 -17.05 -12.22
N PHE A 314 15.84 -16.41 -11.65
CA PHE A 314 14.89 -15.63 -12.43
C PHE A 314 14.50 -14.29 -11.80
N GLY A 315 14.64 -14.14 -10.48
CA GLY A 315 14.32 -12.89 -9.79
C GLY A 315 15.47 -11.90 -9.89
N ASP A 316 16.37 -11.96 -8.90
CA ASP A 316 17.59 -11.14 -8.86
C ASP A 316 18.82 -12.04 -8.86
N THR A 317 19.29 -12.41 -10.06
CA THR A 317 20.36 -13.41 -10.26
C THR A 317 21.72 -12.95 -9.75
N GLU A 318 21.93 -11.63 -9.63
CA GLU A 318 23.18 -11.05 -9.17
C GLU A 318 23.06 -10.43 -7.77
N PHE A 319 21.85 -10.43 -7.18
CA PHE A 319 21.55 -9.83 -5.88
C PHE A 319 21.90 -8.34 -5.80
N VAL A 320 21.61 -7.60 -6.87
CA VAL A 320 21.98 -6.17 -7.00
C VAL A 320 20.80 -5.23 -6.87
N PHE A 321 19.58 -5.68 -7.18
CA PHE A 321 18.38 -4.85 -7.13
C PHE A 321 17.85 -4.71 -5.71
N GLY A 322 18.01 -5.74 -4.87
CA GLY A 322 17.72 -5.63 -3.45
C GLY A 322 18.52 -4.51 -2.76
N PRO A 323 19.87 -4.53 -2.82
CA PRO A 323 20.69 -3.45 -2.27
C PRO A 323 20.41 -2.07 -2.86
N MET A 324 20.04 -1.99 -4.15
CA MET A 324 19.59 -0.73 -4.77
C MET A 324 18.32 -0.21 -4.08
N LEU A 325 17.30 -1.06 -3.92
CA LEU A 325 16.05 -0.67 -3.28
C LEU A 325 16.23 -0.33 -1.80
N ALA A 326 17.06 -1.08 -1.07
CA ALA A 326 17.41 -0.78 0.32
C ALA A 326 18.08 0.60 0.48
N GLN A 327 18.87 1.03 -0.52
CA GLN A 327 19.42 2.39 -0.55
C GLN A 327 18.34 3.44 -0.78
N VAL A 328 17.39 3.19 -1.70
CA VAL A 328 16.24 4.08 -1.93
C VAL A 328 15.42 4.24 -0.63
N ASP A 329 15.00 3.14 -0.01
CA ASP A 329 14.23 3.15 1.23
C ASP A 329 14.99 3.82 2.38
N GLY A 330 16.28 3.53 2.51
CA GLY A 330 17.16 4.14 3.50
C GLY A 330 17.31 5.64 3.31
N LEU A 331 17.46 6.12 2.07
CA LEU A 331 17.57 7.55 1.77
C LEU A 331 16.25 8.29 1.98
N ILE A 332 15.11 7.69 1.63
CA ILE A 332 13.78 8.22 1.98
C ILE A 332 13.69 8.39 3.50
N ALA A 333 14.00 7.32 4.24
CA ALA A 333 13.93 7.32 5.69
C ALA A 333 14.83 8.39 6.31
N LEU A 334 16.09 8.48 5.88
CA LEU A 334 17.06 9.45 6.39
C LEU A 334 16.71 10.89 6.03
N ARG A 335 16.19 11.16 4.82
CA ARG A 335 15.73 12.51 4.45
C ARG A 335 14.56 12.94 5.30
N LEU A 336 13.52 12.11 5.42
CA LEU A 336 12.37 12.39 6.28
C LEU A 336 12.80 12.56 7.75
N ALA A 337 13.68 11.69 8.24
CA ALA A 337 14.09 11.70 9.64
C ALA A 337 14.98 12.89 10.02
N ASN A 338 15.69 13.51 9.07
CA ASN A 338 16.64 14.59 9.34
C ASN A 338 16.19 15.97 8.84
N ALA A 339 15.12 16.06 8.06
CA ALA A 339 14.65 17.33 7.51
C ALA A 339 14.24 18.36 8.57
N ASP A 340 14.63 19.63 8.36
CA ASP A 340 14.14 20.75 9.17
C ASP A 340 12.64 20.94 8.98
N VAL A 341 12.18 21.00 7.73
CA VAL A 341 10.76 20.97 7.35
C VAL A 341 10.52 19.69 6.57
N ILE A 342 9.53 18.89 6.99
CA ILE A 342 9.24 17.60 6.35
C ILE A 342 8.95 17.86 4.85
N PRO A 343 9.66 17.17 3.93
CA PRO A 343 9.65 17.50 2.50
C PRO A 343 8.40 16.96 1.75
N TYR A 344 7.21 17.11 2.34
CA TYR A 344 5.99 16.69 1.64
C TYR A 344 5.78 17.49 0.36
N ASP A 345 5.42 16.78 -0.72
CA ASP A 345 4.96 17.36 -1.98
C ASP A 345 3.51 17.82 -1.85
N VAL A 346 3.34 18.99 -1.24
CA VAL A 346 2.01 19.53 -0.94
C VAL A 346 1.22 19.95 -2.19
N LYS A 347 1.89 20.15 -3.33
CA LYS A 347 1.23 20.53 -4.59
C LYS A 347 0.46 19.35 -5.20
N ARG A 348 0.97 18.13 -5.00
CA ARG A 348 0.33 16.90 -5.51
C ARG A 348 -1.08 16.70 -4.96
N TYR A 349 -1.42 17.21 -3.76
CA TYR A 349 -2.81 17.13 -3.29
C TYR A 349 -3.80 17.78 -4.25
N ALA A 350 -3.51 18.97 -4.77
CA ALA A 350 -4.40 19.64 -5.72
C ALA A 350 -4.36 18.97 -7.10
N THR A 351 -3.15 18.71 -7.62
CA THR A 351 -2.95 18.13 -8.96
C THR A 351 -3.55 16.74 -9.08
N ASP A 352 -3.24 15.84 -8.15
CA ASP A 352 -3.71 14.46 -8.20
C ASP A 352 -5.23 14.39 -7.94
N THR A 353 -5.77 15.23 -7.05
CA THR A 353 -7.23 15.31 -6.85
C THR A 353 -7.95 15.68 -8.16
N ARG A 354 -7.43 16.64 -8.94
CA ARG A 354 -8.03 16.97 -10.25
C ARG A 354 -7.99 15.80 -11.23
N VAL A 355 -6.88 15.07 -11.28
CA VAL A 355 -6.75 13.86 -12.11
C VAL A 355 -7.79 12.82 -11.70
N HIS A 356 -8.00 12.62 -10.40
CA HIS A 356 -8.99 11.66 -9.89
C HIS A 356 -10.42 12.11 -10.16
N VAL A 357 -10.74 13.40 -10.02
CA VAL A 357 -12.05 13.92 -10.41
C VAL A 357 -12.31 13.69 -11.90
N GLN A 358 -11.34 13.96 -12.77
CA GLN A 358 -11.48 13.67 -14.20
C GLN A 358 -11.70 12.16 -14.45
N THR A 359 -10.96 11.31 -13.75
CA THR A 359 -11.14 9.85 -13.84
C THR A 359 -12.56 9.44 -13.44
N LEU A 360 -13.15 10.04 -12.39
CA LEU A 360 -14.53 9.77 -12.01
C LEU A 360 -15.54 10.22 -13.06
N LEU A 361 -15.32 11.39 -13.68
CA LEU A 361 -16.17 11.89 -14.76
C LEU A 361 -16.13 10.95 -15.98
N ASP A 362 -14.95 10.44 -16.34
CA ASP A 362 -14.78 9.49 -17.45
C ASP A 362 -15.50 8.16 -17.16
N VAL A 363 -15.42 7.66 -15.91
CA VAL A 363 -16.14 6.45 -15.47
C VAL A 363 -17.65 6.69 -15.49
N ALA A 364 -18.11 7.85 -15.02
CA ALA A 364 -19.53 8.21 -15.04
C ALA A 364 -20.08 8.30 -16.47
N GLU A 365 -19.33 8.93 -17.39
CA GLU A 365 -19.69 8.99 -18.81
C GLU A 365 -19.80 7.59 -19.43
N ALA A 366 -18.80 6.73 -19.19
CA ALA A 366 -18.80 5.36 -19.71
C ALA A 366 -20.00 4.53 -19.22
N ARG A 367 -20.53 4.86 -18.04
CA ARG A 367 -21.71 4.21 -17.44
C ARG A 367 -23.03 4.95 -17.69
N SER A 368 -23.00 6.10 -18.35
CA SER A 368 -24.16 6.97 -18.53
C SER A 368 -24.79 7.45 -17.21
N VAL A 369 -23.96 7.70 -16.20
CA VAL A 369 -24.35 8.28 -14.91
C VAL A 369 -24.04 9.78 -14.94
N GLU A 370 -25.02 10.64 -14.63
CA GLU A 370 -24.81 12.09 -14.57
C GLU A 370 -24.27 12.50 -13.19
N VAL A 371 -23.12 13.18 -13.17
CA VAL A 371 -22.42 13.62 -11.96
C VAL A 371 -21.88 15.04 -12.20
N ASP A 372 -22.06 15.94 -11.24
CA ASP A 372 -21.44 17.28 -11.24
C ASP A 372 -20.45 17.37 -10.06
N LEU A 373 -19.16 17.54 -10.39
CA LEU A 373 -18.05 17.71 -9.44
C LEU A 373 -17.36 19.06 -9.63
N THR A 374 -18.03 20.04 -10.23
CA THR A 374 -17.44 21.34 -10.55
C THR A 374 -16.93 22.04 -9.29
N ARG A 375 -17.69 21.99 -8.19
CA ARG A 375 -17.29 22.61 -6.91
C ARG A 375 -16.02 21.97 -6.38
N LEU A 376 -15.91 20.64 -6.50
CA LEU A 376 -14.71 19.92 -6.09
C LEU A 376 -13.48 20.33 -6.90
N VAL A 377 -13.61 20.49 -8.23
CA VAL A 377 -12.53 21.02 -9.09
C VAL A 377 -12.14 22.44 -8.68
N GLU A 378 -13.11 23.33 -8.49
CA GLU A 378 -12.87 24.72 -8.06
C GLU A 378 -12.11 24.79 -6.72
N ALA A 379 -12.47 23.93 -5.76
CA ALA A 379 -11.78 23.86 -4.47
C ALA A 379 -10.31 23.44 -4.59
N THR A 380 -9.93 22.67 -5.62
CA THR A 380 -8.52 22.32 -5.85
C THR A 380 -7.67 23.53 -6.26
N THR A 381 -8.25 24.56 -6.86
CA THR A 381 -7.53 25.78 -7.21
C THR A 381 -7.11 26.56 -5.96
N GLU A 382 -8.01 26.70 -4.99
CA GLU A 382 -7.66 27.35 -3.71
C GLU A 382 -6.59 26.56 -2.94
N LEU A 383 -6.66 25.22 -3.01
CA LEU A 383 -5.66 24.34 -2.42
C LEU A 383 -4.29 24.49 -3.09
N GLU A 384 -4.26 24.60 -4.43
CA GLU A 384 -3.04 24.84 -5.20
C GLU A 384 -2.40 26.19 -4.83
N ASP A 385 -3.19 27.27 -4.76
CA ASP A 385 -2.71 28.59 -4.35
C ASP A 385 -2.13 28.59 -2.93
N ALA A 386 -2.72 27.82 -2.00
CA ALA A 386 -2.18 27.65 -0.66
C ALA A 386 -0.89 26.83 -0.64
N ALA A 387 -0.81 25.75 -1.44
CA ALA A 387 0.38 24.94 -1.60
C ALA A 387 1.55 25.76 -2.19
N ASP A 388 1.29 26.60 -3.18
CA ASP A 388 2.29 27.50 -3.78
C ASP A 388 2.84 28.50 -2.76
N ARG A 389 1.96 29.15 -1.98
CA ARG A 389 2.38 30.06 -0.91
C ARG A 389 3.24 29.36 0.14
N PHE A 390 2.87 28.14 0.54
CA PHE A 390 3.65 27.34 1.47
C PHE A 390 5.03 27.00 0.92
N VAL A 391 5.12 26.51 -0.33
CA VAL A 391 6.39 26.15 -0.97
C VAL A 391 7.32 27.36 -1.04
N ILE A 392 6.82 28.52 -1.48
CA ILE A 392 7.61 29.76 -1.52
C ILE A 392 8.13 30.13 -0.13
N ALA A 393 7.27 30.08 0.90
CA ALA A 393 7.66 30.40 2.27
C ALA A 393 8.68 29.42 2.85
N ARG A 394 8.52 28.11 2.57
CA ARG A 394 9.45 27.06 2.96
C ARG A 394 10.83 27.30 2.34
N ASP A 395 10.89 27.46 1.02
CA ASP A 395 12.14 27.59 0.29
C ASP A 395 12.90 28.85 0.74
N HIS A 396 12.20 29.99 0.84
CA HIS A 396 12.79 31.22 1.37
C HIS A 396 13.33 31.05 2.81
N SER A 397 12.63 30.29 3.66
CA SER A 397 13.07 30.08 5.05
C SER A 397 14.27 29.13 5.16
N LEU A 398 14.43 28.20 4.22
CA LEU A 398 15.56 27.26 4.16
C LEU A 398 16.80 27.89 3.50
N GLU A 399 16.63 28.83 2.58
CA GLU A 399 17.72 29.56 1.89
C GLU A 399 18.40 30.66 2.73
N GLY A 400 17.85 31.02 3.89
CA GLY A 400 18.36 32.13 4.72
C GLY A 400 19.80 31.93 5.24
N ASP A 401 20.47 33.03 5.60
CA ASP A 401 21.90 33.13 5.99
C ASP A 401 22.41 32.14 7.06
N ALA A 402 21.52 31.45 7.79
CA ALA A 402 21.85 30.46 8.81
C ALA A 402 21.94 29.01 8.29
N GLY A 403 21.49 28.72 7.06
CA GLY A 403 21.48 27.37 6.46
C GLY A 403 20.70 26.30 7.24
N SER A 404 19.91 26.70 8.24
CA SER A 404 19.05 25.85 9.07
C SER A 404 17.94 26.67 9.69
N LEU A 405 16.77 26.06 9.83
CA LEU A 405 15.59 26.72 10.40
C LEU A 405 15.66 26.74 11.94
N VAL A 406 15.16 27.80 12.59
CA VAL A 406 15.14 27.85 14.06
C VAL A 406 14.22 26.74 14.59
N ILE A 407 14.75 25.86 15.45
CA ILE A 407 14.09 24.63 15.91
C ILE A 407 12.61 24.82 16.32
N PRO A 408 12.20 25.83 17.11
CA PRO A 408 10.80 25.99 17.50
C PRO A 408 9.87 26.32 16.32
N VAL A 409 10.35 27.01 15.29
CA VAL A 409 9.57 27.26 14.07
C VAL A 409 9.40 25.94 13.31
N ALA A 410 10.49 25.20 13.11
CA ALA A 410 10.49 23.91 12.43
C ALA A 410 9.50 22.93 13.07
N GLN A 411 9.53 22.81 14.40
CA GLN A 411 8.63 21.95 15.16
C GLN A 411 7.15 22.35 15.01
N ARG A 412 6.83 23.65 15.01
CA ARG A 412 5.44 24.10 14.85
C ARG A 412 4.93 23.86 13.43
N THR A 413 5.76 24.16 12.42
CA THR A 413 5.45 23.88 11.01
C THR A 413 5.24 22.38 10.79
N ASN A 414 6.16 21.52 11.25
CA ASN A 414 6.06 20.07 11.07
C ASN A 414 4.87 19.44 11.78
N ARG A 415 4.49 19.98 12.96
CA ARG A 415 3.26 19.52 13.64
C ARG A 415 2.02 19.77 12.79
N ILE A 416 1.97 20.87 12.05
CA ILE A 416 0.87 21.18 11.13
C ILE A 416 0.95 20.29 9.88
N LEU A 417 2.14 20.10 9.31
CA LEU A 417 2.32 19.26 8.12
C LEU A 417 1.87 17.81 8.34
N ARG A 418 2.09 17.24 9.53
CA ARG A 418 1.59 15.90 9.90
C ARG A 418 0.07 15.76 9.93
N GLN A 419 -0.67 16.87 9.87
CA GLN A 419 -2.14 16.87 9.81
C GLN A 419 -2.67 16.87 8.38
N LEU A 420 -1.82 17.07 7.37
CA LEU A 420 -2.27 17.19 5.98
C LEU A 420 -3.00 15.91 5.53
N GLU A 421 -2.35 14.75 5.59
CA GLU A 421 -2.99 13.50 5.16
C GLU A 421 -4.24 13.17 6.00
N LYS A 422 -4.20 13.52 7.30
CA LYS A 422 -5.32 13.33 8.25
C LYS A 422 -6.51 14.23 7.97
N ALA A 423 -6.33 15.30 7.20
CA ALA A 423 -7.43 16.14 6.76
C ALA A 423 -8.44 15.34 5.91
N TRP A 424 -8.05 14.21 5.33
CA TRP A 424 -8.92 13.28 4.61
C TRP A 424 -9.64 12.27 5.49
N LEU A 425 -9.32 12.17 6.77
CA LEU A 425 -10.04 11.26 7.67
C LEU A 425 -11.45 11.77 7.97
N ASP A 426 -12.38 10.84 8.01
CA ASP A 426 -13.74 11.05 8.43
C ASP A 426 -14.10 10.06 9.56
N GLU A 427 -14.91 10.52 10.52
CA GLU A 427 -15.31 9.71 11.68
C GLU A 427 -16.34 8.65 11.32
N GLU A 428 -17.17 8.88 10.30
CA GLU A 428 -18.18 7.91 9.84
C GLU A 428 -17.59 6.86 8.91
N GLY A 429 -16.42 7.13 8.32
CA GLY A 429 -15.77 6.27 7.34
C GLY A 429 -16.53 6.16 6.01
N LEU A 430 -16.14 5.18 5.19
CA LEU A 430 -16.74 4.96 3.88
C LEU A 430 -18.06 4.17 3.96
N GLN A 431 -18.92 4.32 2.95
CA GLN A 431 -20.13 3.51 2.86
C GLN A 431 -19.79 2.02 2.81
N ASP A 432 -20.57 1.24 3.56
CA ASP A 432 -20.44 -0.20 3.75
C ASP A 432 -19.09 -0.67 4.34
N ARG A 433 -18.14 0.25 4.60
CA ARG A 433 -16.78 -0.02 5.10
C ARG A 433 -16.32 1.08 6.07
N PRO A 434 -17.00 1.24 7.22
CA PRO A 434 -16.71 2.30 8.19
C PRO A 434 -15.31 2.22 8.80
N TRP A 435 -14.65 1.06 8.70
CA TRP A 435 -13.25 0.89 9.12
C TRP A 435 -12.29 1.68 8.24
N SER A 436 -12.55 1.79 6.94
CA SER A 436 -11.77 2.69 6.07
C SER A 436 -12.26 4.11 6.26
N ARG A 437 -11.43 4.96 6.87
CA ARG A 437 -11.77 6.33 7.28
C ARG A 437 -11.31 7.40 6.30
N ASN A 438 -10.36 7.07 5.44
CA ASN A 438 -9.77 8.00 4.49
C ASN A 438 -10.72 8.24 3.30
N LEU A 439 -11.12 9.49 3.12
CA LEU A 439 -11.97 9.95 2.02
C LEU A 439 -11.24 10.05 0.69
N TYR A 440 -9.91 10.15 0.69
CA TYR A 440 -9.13 10.28 -0.54
C TYR A 440 -8.89 8.93 -1.22
N VAL A 441 -8.70 7.87 -0.44
CA VAL A 441 -8.27 6.56 -0.95
C VAL A 441 -8.85 5.40 -0.14
N SER A 442 -9.17 4.31 -0.85
CA SER A 442 -9.39 3.00 -0.24
C SER A 442 -9.09 1.88 -1.23
N PRO A 443 -8.82 0.66 -0.75
CA PRO A 443 -8.98 -0.53 -1.57
C PRO A 443 -10.38 -0.61 -2.16
N ASP A 444 -10.51 -1.11 -3.39
CA ASP A 444 -11.81 -1.32 -4.00
C ASP A 444 -12.65 -2.36 -3.20
N PRO A 445 -13.98 -2.20 -3.12
CA PRO A 445 -14.83 -3.07 -2.31
C PRO A 445 -15.00 -4.48 -2.88
N PHE A 446 -14.59 -4.72 -4.13
CA PHE A 446 -14.92 -5.94 -4.84
C PHE A 446 -13.77 -6.96 -4.79
N SER A 447 -12.55 -6.49 -5.03
CA SER A 447 -11.32 -7.29 -5.02
C SER A 447 -10.45 -7.03 -3.79
N GLY A 448 -10.52 -5.83 -3.20
CA GLY A 448 -9.68 -5.42 -2.08
C GLY A 448 -8.24 -5.06 -2.48
N TYR A 449 -7.92 -4.97 -3.78
CA TYR A 449 -6.57 -4.69 -4.27
C TYR A 449 -6.45 -3.36 -5.01
N ALA A 450 -7.39 -3.03 -5.89
CA ALA A 450 -7.26 -1.85 -6.73
C ALA A 450 -7.40 -0.57 -5.89
N SER A 451 -6.62 0.45 -6.25
CA SER A 451 -6.78 1.77 -5.64
C SER A 451 -8.05 2.44 -6.14
N TRP A 452 -8.97 2.73 -5.21
CA TRP A 452 -10.09 3.62 -5.46
C TRP A 452 -9.79 4.99 -4.87
N MET A 453 -9.64 5.97 -5.76
CA MET A 453 -9.49 7.38 -5.41
C MET A 453 -10.86 8.03 -5.32
N LEU A 454 -11.03 8.89 -4.31
CA LEU A 454 -12.32 9.49 -3.97
C LEU A 454 -13.43 8.41 -3.89
N PRO A 455 -13.23 7.34 -3.11
CA PRO A 455 -14.03 6.12 -3.14
C PRO A 455 -15.51 6.31 -2.84
N GLY A 456 -15.88 7.33 -2.06
CA GLY A 456 -17.27 7.69 -1.77
C GLY A 456 -18.08 7.91 -3.04
N VAL A 457 -17.72 8.93 -3.83
CA VAL A 457 -18.36 9.19 -5.14
C VAL A 457 -18.13 8.04 -6.13
N ARG A 458 -16.95 7.42 -6.12
CA ARG A 458 -16.67 6.31 -7.05
C ARG A 458 -17.64 5.15 -6.88
N TYR A 459 -17.94 4.79 -5.63
CA TYR A 459 -18.88 3.72 -5.33
C TYR A 459 -20.27 4.03 -5.90
N GLU A 460 -20.81 5.21 -5.63
CA GLU A 460 -22.12 5.64 -6.14
C GLU A 460 -22.20 5.57 -7.68
N ILE A 461 -21.12 5.94 -8.37
CA ILE A 461 -21.03 5.84 -9.83
C ILE A 461 -21.00 4.36 -10.28
N GLU A 462 -20.19 3.52 -9.64
CA GLU A 462 -20.02 2.12 -10.05
C GLU A 462 -21.21 1.23 -9.67
N THR A 463 -22.04 1.64 -8.70
CA THR A 463 -23.31 0.99 -8.33
C THR A 463 -24.53 1.56 -9.05
N ASP A 464 -24.34 2.52 -9.96
CA ASP A 464 -25.40 3.22 -10.70
C ASP A 464 -26.45 3.90 -9.80
N ASP A 465 -26.00 4.45 -8.66
CA ASP A 465 -26.84 5.10 -7.64
C ASP A 465 -26.25 6.48 -7.23
N PRO A 466 -26.37 7.52 -8.07
CA PRO A 466 -25.69 8.80 -7.83
C PRO A 466 -26.37 9.70 -6.78
N ASP A 467 -27.43 9.24 -6.11
CA ASP A 467 -28.27 10.08 -5.23
C ASP A 467 -27.48 10.70 -4.06
N GLU A 468 -26.45 9.98 -3.59
CA GLU A 468 -25.61 10.37 -2.46
C GLU A 468 -24.34 11.16 -2.88
N VAL A 469 -24.07 11.31 -4.18
CA VAL A 469 -22.90 12.07 -4.69
C VAL A 469 -22.77 13.47 -4.08
N PRO A 470 -23.83 14.30 -3.98
CA PRO A 470 -23.70 15.63 -3.38
C PRO A 470 -23.25 15.61 -1.91
N GLN A 471 -23.62 14.56 -1.17
CA GLN A 471 -23.25 14.40 0.24
C GLN A 471 -21.77 14.03 0.36
N TRP A 472 -21.29 13.15 -0.52
CA TRP A 472 -19.87 12.82 -0.64
C TRP A 472 -19.01 13.99 -1.10
N GLU A 473 -19.47 14.75 -2.10
CA GLU A 473 -18.78 15.96 -2.56
C GLU A 473 -18.57 16.93 -1.39
N GLU A 474 -19.59 17.14 -0.57
CA GLU A 474 -19.50 18.02 0.59
C GLU A 474 -18.49 17.51 1.66
N ARG A 475 -18.36 16.19 1.84
CA ARG A 475 -17.30 15.61 2.69
C ARG A 475 -15.90 15.90 2.14
N TYR A 476 -15.70 15.77 0.83
CA TYR A 476 -14.42 16.11 0.19
C TYR A 476 -14.11 17.60 0.26
N LEU A 477 -15.09 18.47 0.04
CA LEU A 477 -14.91 19.92 0.16
C LEU A 477 -14.47 20.33 1.57
N ARG A 478 -15.04 19.69 2.61
CA ARG A 478 -14.58 19.89 4.00
C ARG A 478 -13.13 19.43 4.20
N ALA A 479 -12.74 18.30 3.62
CA ALA A 479 -11.37 17.79 3.69
C ALA A 479 -10.38 18.75 3.01
N ILE A 480 -10.69 19.23 1.80
CA ILE A 480 -9.89 20.22 1.07
C ILE A 480 -9.80 21.54 1.86
N THR A 481 -10.90 22.01 2.43
CA THR A 481 -10.90 23.22 3.27
C THR A 481 -9.95 23.07 4.47
N ARG A 482 -9.93 21.89 5.12
CA ARG A 482 -8.98 21.60 6.20
C ARG A 482 -7.53 21.62 5.71
N LEU A 483 -7.22 20.97 4.58
CA LEU A 483 -5.89 20.97 3.96
C LEU A 483 -5.39 22.39 3.69
N THR A 484 -6.19 23.20 3.00
CA THR A 484 -5.90 24.60 2.69
C THR A 484 -5.61 25.38 3.98
N GLY A 485 -6.44 25.20 5.00
CA GLY A 485 -6.27 25.84 6.30
C GLY A 485 -4.98 25.42 7.03
N TYR A 486 -4.54 24.16 6.91
CA TYR A 486 -3.26 23.72 7.47
C TYR A 486 -2.06 24.29 6.70
N LEU A 487 -2.11 24.35 5.37
CA LEU A 487 -1.05 24.96 4.57
C LEU A 487 -0.89 26.46 4.88
N ASP A 488 -2.00 27.17 5.06
CA ASP A 488 -1.98 28.58 5.47
C ASP A 488 -1.36 28.78 6.86
N GLN A 489 -1.70 27.91 7.83
CA GLN A 489 -1.11 27.94 9.17
C GLN A 489 0.40 27.65 9.13
N ALA A 490 0.82 26.64 8.35
CA ALA A 490 2.23 26.29 8.19
C ALA A 490 3.02 27.43 7.53
N THR A 491 2.44 28.07 6.51
CA THR A 491 3.00 29.27 5.86
C THR A 491 3.18 30.42 6.85
N ALA A 492 2.18 30.64 7.71
CA ALA A 492 2.23 31.69 8.73
C ALA A 492 3.30 31.41 9.81
N GLU A 493 3.61 30.16 10.13
CA GLU A 493 4.72 29.84 11.04
C GLU A 493 6.08 30.15 10.42
N LEU A 494 6.25 29.91 9.11
CA LEU A 494 7.50 30.15 8.38
C LEU A 494 7.78 31.64 8.10
N THR A 495 6.74 32.47 8.05
CA THR A 495 6.85 33.90 7.68
C THR A 495 6.84 34.87 8.88
N ARG A 496 6.76 34.35 10.11
CA ARG A 496 6.89 35.12 11.35
C ARG A 496 8.33 35.43 11.68
#